data_AF-B4DAU1-F1
#
_entry.id   AF-B4DAU1-F1
#
_cell.length_a   1.000
_cell.length_b   1.000
_cell.length_c   1.000
_cell.angle_alpha   90.00
_cell.angle_beta   90.00
_cell.angle_gamma   90.00
#
_symmetry.space_group_name_H-M   'P 1'
#
loop_
_entity.id
_entity.type
_entity.pdbx_description
1 polymer ?
#
loop_
_entity_poly.entity_id
_entity_poly.type
_entity_poly.pdbx_seq_one_letter_code
_entity_poly.pdbx_strand_id
1 'polypeptide(L)'
;MTKQELAGLLGPDAHTTLRWSRTDGPDFAVYYGESAAPSSGGVGFYLGMAPSFQPTADSTTHHGRLGAFDVVWHRTRREDGSLYQAALLTNPDKPSIHVWVYGARESDLDALIRELSALPQFRHGPSKPHQ
;
A
#
# COMPACT_ATOMS: atom_id res chain seq x y z
N MET A 1 -1.76 17.59 2.48
CA MET A 1 -2.44 16.71 3.46
C MET A 1 -2.13 17.19 4.86
N THR A 2 -3.09 17.20 5.77
CA THR A 2 -2.91 17.63 7.16
C THR A 2 -2.32 16.51 8.03
N LYS A 3 -1.77 16.87 9.20
CA LYS A 3 -1.27 15.88 10.18
C LYS A 3 -2.37 14.93 10.66
N GLN A 4 -3.59 15.43 10.81
CA GLN A 4 -4.74 14.62 11.25
C GLN A 4 -5.16 13.60 10.18
N GLU A 5 -5.20 13.99 8.91
CA GLU A 5 -5.48 13.06 7.81
C GLU A 5 -4.39 12.00 7.67
N LEU A 6 -3.12 12.39 7.81
CA LEU A 6 -2.00 11.46 7.79
C LEU A 6 -2.08 10.47 8.96
N ALA A 7 -2.44 10.93 10.15
CA ALA A 7 -2.69 10.07 11.30
C ALA A 7 -3.89 9.14 11.09
N GLY A 8 -4.92 9.56 10.35
CA GLY A 8 -6.04 8.69 9.98
C GLY A 8 -5.62 7.57 9.02
N LEU A 9 -4.73 7.88 8.08
CA LEU A 9 -4.20 6.89 7.13
C LEU A 9 -3.18 5.95 7.79
N LEU A 10 -2.16 6.52 8.43
CA LEU A 10 -0.98 5.80 8.91
C LEU A 10 -1.09 5.37 10.39
N GLY A 11 -2.07 5.90 11.12
CA GLY A 11 -2.12 5.83 12.57
C GLY A 11 -1.41 7.01 13.25
N PRO A 12 -1.82 7.37 14.49
CA PRO A 12 -1.41 8.61 15.16
C PRO A 12 0.09 8.72 15.46
N ASP A 13 0.77 7.58 15.63
CA ASP A 13 2.19 7.50 16.00
C ASP A 13 3.05 6.97 14.85
N ALA A 14 2.54 7.00 13.62
CA ALA A 14 3.33 6.56 12.47
C ALA A 14 4.44 7.57 12.16
N HIS A 15 5.67 7.06 12.13
CA HIS A 15 6.81 7.76 11.58
C HIS A 15 7.06 7.22 10.18
N THR A 16 7.07 8.12 9.18
CA THR A 16 7.33 7.79 7.79
C THR A 16 8.31 8.78 7.20
N THR A 17 9.20 8.28 6.34
CA THR A 17 10.13 9.13 5.57
C THR A 17 9.52 9.63 4.27
N LEU A 18 8.27 9.23 3.98
CA LEU A 18 7.58 9.53 2.73
C LEU A 18 6.86 10.87 2.78
N ARG A 19 6.84 11.56 1.64
CA ARG A 19 6.02 12.76 1.44
C ARG A 19 4.65 12.34 0.93
N TRP A 20 3.62 12.61 1.73
CA TRP A 20 2.27 12.15 1.45
C TRP A 20 1.40 13.20 0.78
N SER A 21 0.67 12.78 -0.25
CA SER A 21 -0.43 13.52 -0.87
C SER A 21 -1.70 12.66 -0.88
N ARG A 22 -2.84 13.33 -1.04
CA ARG A 22 -4.18 12.71 -1.09
C ARG A 22 -4.96 13.30 -2.24
N THR A 23 -5.66 12.44 -2.95
CA THR A 23 -6.63 12.78 -4.00
C THR A 23 -7.94 12.11 -3.67
N ASP A 24 -9.02 12.89 -3.56
CA ASP A 24 -10.36 12.38 -3.32
C ASP A 24 -11.14 12.25 -4.63
N GLY A 25 -11.88 11.15 -4.75
CA GLY A 25 -12.89 10.91 -5.77
C GLY A 25 -14.29 10.85 -5.15
N PRO A 26 -15.34 10.63 -5.97
CA PRO A 26 -16.72 10.59 -5.48
C PRO A 26 -16.98 9.50 -4.43
N ASP A 27 -16.30 8.36 -4.57
CA ASP A 27 -16.49 7.15 -3.77
C ASP A 27 -15.16 6.51 -3.33
N PHE A 28 -14.05 7.24 -3.47
CA PHE A 28 -12.72 6.76 -3.11
C PHE A 28 -11.79 7.86 -2.62
N ALA A 29 -10.73 7.46 -1.94
CA ALA A 29 -9.57 8.29 -1.67
C ALA A 29 -8.31 7.56 -2.12
N VAL A 30 -7.39 8.28 -2.75
CA VAL A 30 -6.06 7.79 -3.10
C VAL A 30 -5.01 8.55 -2.31
N TYR A 31 -4.13 7.82 -1.65
CA TYR A 31 -2.98 8.37 -0.93
C TYR A 31 -1.71 7.95 -1.66
N TYR A 32 -0.80 8.90 -1.88
CA TYR A 32 0.51 8.64 -2.47
C TYR A 32 1.59 9.05 -1.49
N GLY A 33 2.53 8.15 -1.20
CA GLY A 33 3.72 8.42 -0.41
C GLY A 33 4.95 8.33 -1.30
N GLU A 34 5.66 9.43 -1.47
CA GLU A 34 6.87 9.49 -2.32
C GLU A 34 8.14 9.56 -1.48
N SER A 35 9.14 8.75 -1.84
CA SER A 35 10.46 8.81 -1.22
C SER A 35 11.20 10.05 -1.66
N ALA A 36 11.91 10.69 -0.72
CA ALA A 36 12.89 11.71 -1.09
C ALA A 36 14.19 11.05 -1.60
N ALA A 37 14.91 11.75 -2.48
CA ALA A 37 16.23 11.34 -2.92
C ALA A 37 17.16 11.08 -1.71
N PRO A 38 18.07 10.07 -1.77
CA PRO A 38 18.51 9.34 -2.96
C PRO A 38 17.67 8.10 -3.33
N SER A 39 16.68 7.73 -2.51
CA SER A 39 15.78 6.62 -2.82
C SER A 39 14.78 7.03 -3.90
N SER A 40 14.56 6.17 -4.88
CA SER A 40 13.54 6.38 -5.92
C SER A 40 12.45 5.32 -5.80
N GLY A 41 11.25 5.78 -5.50
CA GLY A 41 10.09 4.91 -5.31
C GLY A 41 9.03 5.54 -4.44
N GLY A 42 7.87 4.90 -4.44
CA GLY A 42 6.73 5.37 -3.71
C GLY A 42 5.74 4.25 -3.42
N VAL A 43 4.73 4.61 -2.65
CA VAL A 43 3.58 3.78 -2.31
C VAL A 43 2.32 4.51 -2.73
N GLY A 44 1.31 3.76 -3.14
CA GLY A 44 -0.04 4.27 -3.17
C GLY A 44 -1.04 3.36 -2.48
N PHE A 45 -2.08 3.99 -1.94
CA PHE A 45 -3.24 3.33 -1.36
C PHE A 45 -4.50 3.89 -2.01
N TYR A 46 -5.23 3.05 -2.73
CA TYR A 46 -6.62 3.34 -3.10
C TYR A 46 -7.55 2.71 -2.06
N LEU A 47 -8.42 3.53 -1.48
CA LEU A 47 -9.49 3.11 -0.57
C LEU A 47 -10.82 3.45 -1.23
N GLY A 48 -11.59 2.44 -1.62
CA GLY A 48 -12.86 2.66 -2.30
C GLY A 48 -13.61 1.37 -2.63
N MET A 49 -14.73 1.50 -3.32
CA MET A 49 -15.62 0.38 -3.64
C MET A 49 -15.28 -0.34 -4.95
N ALA A 50 -14.50 0.29 -5.83
CA ALA A 50 -14.20 -0.22 -7.16
C ALA A 50 -12.69 -0.17 -7.48
N PRO A 51 -11.85 -0.99 -6.82
CA PRO A 51 -10.41 -0.99 -7.07
C PRO A 51 -10.09 -1.50 -8.49
N SER A 52 -9.29 -0.76 -9.25
CA SER A 52 -8.75 -1.20 -10.55
C SER A 52 -7.51 -2.09 -10.37
N PHE A 53 -7.64 -3.19 -9.63
CA PHE A 53 -6.55 -4.13 -9.40
C PHE A 53 -6.57 -5.25 -10.43
N GLN A 54 -5.60 -5.22 -11.35
CA GLN A 54 -5.43 -6.23 -12.39
C GLN A 54 -3.94 -6.61 -12.48
N PRO A 55 -3.50 -7.67 -11.78
CA PRO A 55 -2.16 -8.22 -11.96
C PRO A 55 -1.91 -8.59 -13.42
N THR A 56 -0.73 -8.28 -13.92
CA THR A 56 -0.32 -8.66 -15.28
C THR A 56 0.04 -10.15 -15.34
N ALA A 57 -0.10 -10.76 -16.52
CA ALA A 57 0.16 -12.19 -16.70
C ALA A 57 1.62 -12.60 -16.45
N ASP A 58 2.55 -11.65 -16.57
CA ASP A 58 3.97 -11.78 -16.28
C ASP A 58 4.34 -11.45 -14.82
N SER A 59 3.35 -11.11 -13.98
CA SER A 59 3.60 -10.86 -12.56
C SER A 59 3.97 -12.14 -11.81
N THR A 60 4.91 -12.01 -10.89
CA THR A 60 5.30 -13.06 -9.94
C THR A 60 4.53 -12.89 -8.64
N THR A 61 4.03 -14.00 -8.10
CA THR A 61 3.26 -14.00 -6.85
C THR A 61 4.17 -14.19 -5.65
N HIS A 62 4.03 -13.33 -4.64
CA HIS A 62 4.76 -13.40 -3.37
C HIS A 62 3.77 -13.36 -2.21
N HIS A 63 3.77 -14.41 -1.38
CA HIS A 63 3.03 -14.38 -0.14
C HIS A 63 3.77 -13.51 0.87
N GLY A 64 3.06 -12.55 1.46
CA GLY A 64 3.64 -11.63 2.43
C GLY A 64 2.60 -11.13 3.41
N ARG A 65 2.98 -10.11 4.17
CA ARG A 65 2.10 -9.47 5.14
C ARG A 65 2.08 -7.97 4.97
N LEU A 66 0.92 -7.37 5.19
CA LEU A 66 0.72 -5.94 5.40
C LEU A 66 0.15 -5.78 6.81
N GLY A 67 1.01 -5.50 7.78
CA GLY A 67 0.65 -5.58 9.20
C GLY A 67 0.18 -6.98 9.60
N ALA A 68 -1.04 -7.08 10.11
CA ALA A 68 -1.71 -8.30 10.52
C ALA A 68 -2.48 -9.00 9.37
N PHE A 69 -2.48 -8.43 8.16
CA PHE A 69 -3.14 -9.00 7.00
C PHE A 69 -2.16 -9.85 6.20
N ASP A 70 -2.47 -11.13 6.01
CA ASP A 70 -1.81 -11.94 4.99
C ASP A 70 -2.26 -11.44 3.61
N VAL A 71 -1.29 -11.19 2.75
CA VAL A 71 -1.55 -10.63 1.42
C VAL A 71 -0.79 -11.42 0.36
N VAL A 72 -1.42 -11.50 -0.81
CA VAL A 72 -0.79 -12.01 -2.01
C VAL A 72 -0.32 -10.80 -2.81
N TRP A 73 0.99 -10.63 -2.85
CA TRP A 73 1.61 -9.58 -3.65
C TRP A 73 1.86 -10.06 -5.07
N HIS A 74 1.59 -9.20 -6.04
CA HIS A 74 1.90 -9.40 -7.44
C HIS A 74 3.00 -8.42 -7.83
N ARG A 75 4.20 -8.94 -8.14
CA ARG A 75 5.38 -8.17 -8.50
C ARG A 75 5.65 -8.29 -10.00
N THR A 76 5.75 -7.15 -10.66
CA THR A 76 6.08 -7.02 -12.09
C THR A 76 7.33 -6.17 -12.24
N ARG A 77 8.28 -6.60 -13.08
CA ARG A 77 9.40 -5.77 -13.52
C ARG A 77 8.99 -5.11 -14.83
N ARG A 78 9.03 -3.78 -14.88
CA ARG A 78 8.69 -2.98 -16.07
C ARG A 78 9.85 -2.97 -17.06
N GLU A 79 9.57 -2.56 -18.30
CA GLU A 79 10.55 -2.49 -19.38
C GLU A 79 11.75 -1.58 -19.06
N ASP A 80 11.54 -0.51 -18.28
CA ASP A 80 12.57 0.39 -17.79
C ASP A 80 13.43 -0.19 -16.64
N GLY A 81 13.18 -1.45 -16.26
CA GLY A 81 13.86 -2.15 -15.18
C GLY A 81 13.30 -1.86 -13.79
N SER A 82 12.41 -0.88 -13.65
CA SER A 82 11.74 -0.57 -12.37
C SER A 82 10.82 -1.70 -11.93
N LEU A 83 10.57 -1.75 -10.63
CA LEU A 83 9.71 -2.75 -10.02
C LEU A 83 8.40 -2.10 -9.60
N TYR A 84 7.33 -2.85 -9.80
CA TYR A 84 5.99 -2.56 -9.31
C TYR A 84 5.48 -3.77 -8.55
N GLN A 85 4.96 -3.57 -7.35
CA GLN A 85 4.39 -4.63 -6.54
C GLN A 85 3.08 -4.16 -5.92
N ALA A 86 2.00 -4.91 -6.14
CA ALA A 86 0.68 -4.53 -5.66
C ALA A 86 -0.05 -5.70 -5.00
N ALA A 87 -0.94 -5.37 -4.08
CA ALA A 87 -1.84 -6.33 -3.44
C ALA A 87 -3.22 -5.68 -3.28
N LEU A 88 -4.24 -6.53 -3.23
CA LEU A 88 -5.61 -6.13 -2.95
C LEU A 88 -6.08 -6.78 -1.66
N LEU A 89 -6.52 -5.95 -0.71
CA LEU A 89 -7.21 -6.38 0.49
C LEU A 89 -8.70 -6.10 0.29
N THR A 90 -9.51 -7.15 0.22
CA THR A 90 -10.96 -7.05 0.16
C THR A 90 -11.56 -7.41 1.52
N ASN A 91 -12.62 -6.68 1.89
CA ASN A 91 -13.45 -6.99 3.05
C ASN A 91 -14.90 -6.69 2.65
N PRO A 92 -15.86 -7.59 2.86
CA PRO A 92 -17.25 -7.36 2.46
C PRO A 92 -17.90 -6.14 3.12
N ASP A 93 -17.46 -5.78 4.33
CA ASP A 93 -18.07 -4.71 5.14
C ASP A 93 -17.26 -3.40 5.14
N LYS A 94 -16.16 -3.35 4.40
CA LYS A 94 -15.26 -2.18 4.36
C LYS A 94 -14.82 -1.87 2.93
N PRO A 95 -14.45 -0.62 2.63
CA PRO A 95 -13.82 -0.28 1.35
C PRO A 95 -12.63 -1.20 1.07
N SER A 96 -12.48 -1.61 -0.19
CA SER A 96 -11.32 -2.38 -0.61
C SER A 96 -10.08 -1.49 -0.57
N ILE A 97 -8.94 -2.09 -0.19
CA ILE A 97 -7.65 -1.41 -0.16
C ILE A 97 -6.78 -2.02 -1.25
N HIS A 98 -6.57 -1.26 -2.33
CA HIS A 98 -5.53 -1.58 -3.29
C HIS A 98 -4.27 -0.83 -2.88
N VAL A 99 -3.22 -1.59 -2.52
CA VAL A 99 -1.90 -1.07 -2.19
C VAL A 99 -0.95 -1.38 -3.33
N TRP A 100 -0.12 -0.41 -3.71
CA TRP A 100 0.99 -0.63 -4.62
C TRP A 100 2.24 0.07 -4.14
N VAL A 101 3.39 -0.53 -4.45
CA VAL A 101 4.72 -0.01 -4.16
C VAL A 101 5.51 -0.08 -5.46
N TYR A 102 6.32 0.92 -5.71
CA TYR A 102 7.19 0.95 -6.88
C TYR A 102 8.55 1.53 -6.53
N GLY A 103 9.57 1.15 -7.29
CA GLY A 103 10.93 1.63 -7.07
C GLY A 103 11.92 1.11 -8.10
N ALA A 104 13.10 1.72 -8.17
CA ALA A 104 14.12 1.33 -9.16
C ALA A 104 14.88 0.05 -8.76
N ARG A 105 14.97 -0.25 -7.46
CA ARG A 105 15.72 -1.41 -6.94
C ARG A 105 14.84 -2.25 -6.04
N GLU A 106 15.15 -3.55 -6.00
CA GLU A 106 14.47 -4.51 -5.14
C GLU A 106 14.61 -4.15 -3.65
N SER A 107 15.79 -3.71 -3.23
CA SER A 107 16.03 -3.26 -1.86
C SER A 107 15.18 -2.05 -1.44
N ASP A 108 14.94 -1.11 -2.37
CA ASP A 108 14.13 0.08 -2.11
C ASP A 108 12.66 -0.33 -1.94
N LEU A 109 12.18 -1.22 -2.81
CA LEU A 109 10.83 -1.76 -2.75
C LEU A 109 10.59 -2.60 -1.49
N ASP A 110 11.53 -3.48 -1.12
CA ASP A 110 11.42 -4.31 0.08
C ASP A 110 11.47 -3.47 1.37
N ALA A 111 12.26 -2.39 1.38
CA ALA A 111 12.30 -1.44 2.49
C ALA A 111 10.95 -0.72 2.64
N LEU A 112 10.36 -0.26 1.53
CA LEU A 112 9.04 0.36 1.53
C LEU A 112 7.98 -0.62 2.05
N ILE A 113 7.91 -1.84 1.52
CA ILE A 113 6.95 -2.84 1.99
C ILE A 113 7.11 -3.09 3.50
N ARG A 114 8.34 -3.18 3.99
CA ARG A 114 8.60 -3.35 5.42
C ARG A 114 8.11 -2.18 6.26
N GLU A 115 8.32 -0.94 5.80
CA GLU A 115 7.79 0.27 6.45
C GLU A 115 6.26 0.22 6.48
N LEU A 116 5.62 -0.10 5.35
CA LEU A 116 4.16 -0.19 5.26
C LEU A 116 3.59 -1.26 6.18
N SER A 117 4.22 -2.42 6.26
CA SER A 117 3.78 -3.52 7.13
C SER A 117 3.95 -3.21 8.61
N ALA A 118 4.74 -2.19 8.99
CA ALA A 118 4.89 -1.76 10.37
C ALA A 118 3.84 -0.71 10.79
N LEU A 119 3.07 -0.16 9.83
CA LEU A 119 2.15 0.93 10.07
C LEU A 119 1.00 0.53 11.02
N PRO A 120 0.68 1.35 12.03
CA PRO A 120 -0.37 1.08 13.00
C PRO A 120 -1.74 0.71 12.42
N GLN A 121 -2.19 1.32 11.31
CA GLN A 121 -3.52 1.01 10.76
C GLN A 121 -3.66 -0.45 10.30
N PHE A 122 -2.54 -1.12 10.01
CA PHE A 122 -2.55 -2.52 9.61
C PHE A 122 -2.31 -3.48 10.77
N ARG A 123 -2.07 -3.00 12.00
CA ARG A 123 -1.80 -3.87 13.17
C ARG A 123 -3.01 -4.63 13.66
N HIS A 124 -4.20 -4.08 13.44
CA HIS A 124 -5.44 -4.73 13.80
C HIS A 124 -5.97 -5.46 12.56
N GLY A 125 -5.73 -6.78 12.52
CA GLY A 125 -6.28 -7.65 11.48
C GLY A 125 -7.81 -7.61 11.45
N PRO A 126 -8.46 -8.35 10.53
CA PRO A 126 -9.91 -8.41 10.52
C PRO A 126 -10.39 -8.88 11.89
N SER A 127 -11.23 -8.08 12.56
CA SER A 127 -11.88 -8.49 13.81
C SER A 127 -12.53 -9.84 13.56
N LYS A 128 -12.17 -10.86 14.37
CA LYS A 128 -12.81 -12.17 14.26
C LYS A 128 -14.33 -11.96 14.30
N PRO A 129 -15.11 -12.55 13.37
CA PRO A 129 -16.54 -12.57 13.53
C PRO A 129 -16.84 -13.22 14.88
N HIS A 130 -17.62 -12.53 15.71
CA HIS A 130 -18.17 -13.14 16.92
C HIS A 130 -19.00 -14.34 16.44
N GLN A 131 -18.58 -15.54 16.84
CA GLN A 131 -19.40 -16.75 16.75
C GLN A 131 -20.52 -16.67 17.77
#